data_AF-A0AB34UAR1-F1
#
_entry.id   AF-A0AB34UAR1-F1
#
_cell.length_a   1.000
_cell.length_b   1.000
_cell.length_c   1.000
_cell.angle_alpha   90.00
_cell.angle_beta   90.00
_cell.angle_gamma   90.00
#
_symmetry.space_group_name_H-M   'P 1'
#
loop_
_entity.id
_entity.type
_entity.pdbx_description
1 polymer ?
#
loop_
_entity_poly.entity_id
_entity_poly.type
_entity_poly.pdbx_seq_one_letter_code
_entity_poly.pdbx_strand_id
1 'polypeptide(L)' 'MPERTFDMLEKGAQDEVRQLSAELGWSLEYATHEYLEAGRSLAFQTQLEQMKRKAPLLSLVEHKKGLERGD' A
#
# COMPACT_ATOMS: atom_id res chain seq x y z
N MET A 1 -8.49 -15.95 26.76
CA MET A 1 -7.69 -14.72 26.64
C MET A 1 -7.85 -14.26 25.20
N PRO A 2 -8.32 -13.04 24.90
CA PRO A 2 -8.36 -12.58 23.52
C PRO A 2 -6.93 -12.53 23.00
N GLU A 3 -6.67 -13.18 21.87
CA GLU A 3 -5.38 -13.10 21.19
C GLU A 3 -5.12 -11.62 20.86
N ARG A 4 -4.05 -11.04 21.41
CA ARG A 4 -3.73 -9.64 21.15
C ARG A 4 -3.16 -9.55 19.74
N THR A 5 -3.59 -8.55 18.97
CA THR A 5 -3.10 -8.32 17.60
C THR A 5 -1.57 -8.26 17.51
N PHE A 6 -0.92 -7.79 18.58
CA PHE A 6 0.54 -7.78 18.73
C PHE A 6 1.16 -9.19 18.66
N ASP A 7 0.55 -10.18 19.31
CA ASP A 7 1.08 -11.55 19.38
C ASP A 7 0.99 -12.27 18.03
N MET A 8 0.12 -11.79 17.13
CA MET A 8 -0.02 -12.30 15.76
C MET A 8 1.02 -11.72 14.78
N LEU A 9 1.76 -10.68 15.18
CA LEU A 9 2.80 -10.09 14.33
C LEU A 9 3.99 -11.05 14.20
N GLU A 10 4.65 -11.02 13.04
CA GLU A 10 5.95 -11.67 12.88
C GLU A 10 6.97 -11.11 13.88
N LYS A 11 7.96 -11.94 14.24
CA LYS A 11 8.93 -11.60 15.29
C LYS A 11 9.66 -10.27 15.02
N GLY A 12 10.01 -9.98 13.77
CA GLY A 12 10.62 -8.70 13.40
C GLY A 12 9.70 -7.50 13.64
N ALA A 13 8.44 -7.60 13.23
CA ALA A 13 7.43 -6.57 13.47
C ALA A 13 7.13 -6.38 14.97
N GLN A 14 7.16 -7.44 15.77
CA GLN A 14 7.04 -7.32 17.22
C GLN A 14 8.17 -6.50 17.84
N ASP A 15 9.41 -6.70 17.38
CA ASP A 15 10.57 -5.97 17.89
C ASP A 15 10.52 -4.48 17.49
N GLU A 16 10.11 -4.18 16.26
CA GLU A 16 9.87 -2.81 15.80
C GLU A 16 8.78 -2.11 16.61
N VAL A 17 7.64 -2.77 16.85
CA VAL A 17 6.54 -2.22 17.66
C VAL A 17 6.95 -2.02 19.11
N ARG A 18 7.76 -2.91 19.70
CA ARG A 18 8.31 -2.74 21.05
C ARG A 18 9.22 -1.51 21.12
N GLN A 19 10.08 -1.34 20.12
CA GLN A 19 10.96 -0.17 20.04
C GLN A 19 10.14 1.11 19.90
N LEU A 20 9.16 1.14 18.99
CA LEU A 20 8.27 2.28 18.78
C LEU A 20 7.49 2.65 20.06
N SER A 21 6.96 1.64 20.76
CA SER A 21 6.27 1.80 22.04
C SER A 21 7.18 2.42 23.10
N ALA A 22 8.44 1.96 23.20
CA ALA A 22 9.41 2.48 24.15
C ALA A 22 9.86 3.91 23.82
N GLU A 23 10.09 4.21 22.55
CA GLU A 23 10.56 5.53 22.09
C GLU A 23 9.49 6.61 22.23
N LEU A 24 8.23 6.27 21.96
CA LEU A 24 7.12 7.23 21.94
C LEU A 24 6.28 7.21 23.23
N GLY A 25 6.60 6.31 24.16
CA GLY A 25 5.86 6.14 25.41
C GLY A 25 4.44 5.63 25.20
N TRP A 26 4.19 4.93 24.09
CA TRP A 26 2.87 4.43 23.72
C TRP A 26 2.60 3.06 24.33
N SER A 27 1.32 2.72 24.52
CA SER A 27 0.96 1.34 24.83
C SER A 27 1.29 0.43 23.64
N LEU A 28 1.64 -0.83 23.91
CA LEU A 28 1.91 -1.81 22.85
C LEU A 28 0.75 -1.98 21.89
N GLU A 29 -0.49 -1.90 22.39
CA GLU A 29 -1.69 -2.04 21.59
C GLU A 29 -1.89 -0.86 20.64
N TYR A 30 -1.65 0.37 21.11
CA TYR A 30 -1.68 1.57 20.28
C TYR A 30 -0.54 1.57 19.26
N ALA A 31 0.69 1.27 19.68
CA ALA A 31 1.83 1.16 18.78
C ALA A 31 1.62 0.09 17.69
N THR A 32 0.99 -1.05 18.03
CA THR A 32 0.61 -2.09 17.07
C THR A 32 -0.39 -1.57 16.05
N HIS A 33 -1.41 -0.83 16.51
CA HIS A 33 -2.42 -0.25 15.63
C HIS A 33 -1.78 0.73 14.63
N GLU A 34 -1.00 1.69 15.13
CA GLU A 34 -0.34 2.69 14.29
C GLU A 34 0.68 2.07 13.32
N TYR A 35 1.40 1.03 13.75
CA TYR A 35 2.32 0.29 12.88
C TYR A 35 1.58 -0.35 11.69
N LEU A 36 0.43 -1.00 11.95
CA LEU A 36 -0.38 -1.62 10.90
C LEU A 36 -1.04 -0.59 9.99
N GLU A 37 -1.52 0.54 10.53
CA GLU A 37 -2.04 1.68 9.76
C GLU A 37 -0.99 2.25 8.80
N ALA A 38 0.23 2.45 9.30
CA ALA A 38 1.36 2.94 8.51
C ALA A 38 1.75 1.94 7.41
N GLY A 39 1.81 0.64 7.74
CA GLY A 39 2.08 -0.43 6.78
C GLY A 39 1.03 -0.48 5.64
N ARG A 40 -0.26 -0.37 5.99
CA ARG A 40 -1.35 -0.30 4.99
C ARG A 40 -1.20 0.91 4.08
N SER A 41 -0.90 2.07 4.66
CA SER A 41 -0.74 3.32 3.91
C SER A 41 0.42 3.23 2.91
N LEU A 42 1.55 2.64 3.31
CA LEU A 42 2.71 2.45 2.44
C LEU A 42 2.43 1.45 1.31
N ALA A 43 1.71 0.36 1.59
CA ALA A 43 1.30 -0.60 0.57
C ALA A 43 0.41 0.05 -0.50
N PHE A 44 -0.54 0.91 -0.09
CA PHE A 44 -1.38 1.68 -1.02
C PHE A 44 -0.57 2.64 -1.90
N GLN A 45 0.40 3.36 -1.31
CA GLN A 45 1.27 4.26 -2.08
C GLN A 45 2.11 3.48 -3.11
N THR A 46 2.66 2.33 -2.70
CA THR A 46 3.42 1.45 -3.59
C THR A 46 2.57 0.94 -4.75
N GLN A 47 1.32 0.55 -4.47
CA GLN A 47 0.38 0.12 -5.50
C GLN A 47 0.04 1.24 -6.49
N LEU A 48 -0.20 2.46 -6.01
CA LEU A 48 -0.44 3.63 -6.87
C LEU A 48 0.76 3.95 -7.76
N GLU A 49 1.98 3.89 -7.22
CA GLU A 49 3.20 4.08 -8.01
C GLU A 49 3.37 3.00 -9.09
N GLN A 50 3.04 1.74 -8.78
CA GLN A 50 3.03 0.66 -9.78
C GLN A 50 1.96 0.89 -10.86
N MET A 51 0.78 1.40 -10.49
CA MET A 51 -0.28 1.74 -11.45
C MET A 51 0.10 2.94 -12.34
N LYS A 52 0.78 3.96 -11.82
CA LYS A 52 1.31 5.06 -12.64
C LYS A 52 2.35 4.57 -13.65
N ARG A 53 3.26 3.67 -13.25
CA ARG A 53 4.23 3.05 -14.17
C ARG A 53 3.57 2.17 -15.22
N LYS A 54 2.45 1.53 -14.89
CA LYS A 54 1.63 0.71 -15.78
C LYS A 54 0.41 1.47 -16.32
N ALA A 55 0.43 2.80 -16.40
CA ALA A 55 -0.62 3.48 -17.13
C ALA A 55 -0.55 2.95 -18.58
N PRO A 56 -1.57 2.23 -19.07
CA PRO A 56 -1.59 1.88 -20.48
C PRO A 56 -1.69 3.23 -21.17
N LEU A 57 -0.63 3.62 -21.87
CA LEU A 57 -0.76 4.57 -22.95
C LEU A 57 -1.79 3.92 -23.87
N LEU A 58 -3.06 4.30 -23.70
CA LEU A 58 -4.06 4.19 -24.75
C LEU A 58 -3.47 5.02 -25.88
N SER A 59 -2.64 4.36 -26.68
CA SER A 59 -2.25 4.83 -27.99
C SER A 59 -3.59 5.03 -28.68
N LEU A 60 -4.03 6.29 -28.74
CA LEU A 60 -4.96 6.73 -29.76
C LEU A 60 -4.23 6.48 -31.09
N VAL A 61 -4.25 5.23 -31.55
CA VAL A 61 -3.90 4.91 -32.92
C VAL A 61 -4.94 5.63 -33.74
N GLU A 62 -4.46 6.64 -34.46
CA GLU A 62 -5.26 7.49 -35.34
C GLU A 62 -6.08 6.63 -36.30
N HIS A 63 -7.36 6.42 -36.00
CA HIS A 63 -8.34 5.92 -36.95
C HIS A 63 -8.68 7.05 -37.95
N LYS A 64 -7.69 7.50 -38.73
CA LYS A 64 -7.84 8.39 -39.88
C LYS A 64 -7.55 7.66 -41.19
N LYS A 65 -8.11 6.47 -41.36
CA LYS A 65 -8.01 5.75 -42.65
C LYS A 65 -9.22 4.87 -42.93
N GLY A 66 -10.39 5.50 -43.05
CA GLY A 66 -11.61 4.79 -43.45
C GLY A 66 -12.69 5.66 -44.08
N LEU A 67 -12.41 6.92 -44.41
CA LEU A 67 -13.42 7.85 -44.91
C LEU A 67 -12.96 8.56 -46.19
N GLU A 68 -12.30 7.84 -47.10
CA GLU A 68 -12.18 8.23 -48.50
C GLU A 68 -12.05 6.98 -49.38
N ARG A 69 -13.21 6.49 -49.86
CA ARG A 69 -13.49 5.99 -51.22
C ARG A 69 -14.57 4.92 -51.19
N GLY A 70 -15.67 5.24 -51.86
CA GLY A 70 -16.74 4.34 -52.22
C GLY A 70 -17.81 5.16 -52.92
N ASP A 71 -17.56 5.40 -54.21
CA ASP A 71 -18.51 5.89 -55.22
C ASP A 71 -19.89 5.22 -55.11
#